data_AF-A0AAU4N935-F1
#
_entry.id   AF-A0AAU4N935-F1
#
_cell.length_a   1.000
_cell.length_b   1.000
_cell.length_c   1.000
_cell.angle_alpha   90.00
_cell.angle_beta   90.00
_cell.angle_gamma   90.00
#
_symmetry.space_group_name_H-M   'P 1'
#
loop_
_entity.id
_entity.type
_entity.pdbx_description
1 polymer ?
#
loop_
_entity_poly.entity_id
_entity_poly.type
_entity_poly.pdbx_seq_one_letter_code
_entity_poly.pdbx_strand_id
1 'polypeptide(L)'
;MPTPADHLALAHAATDGHVLRRLAQFPYPFVWIALAENPHTPPAALLELSRARDSVWNDNRLLRLLAEHPGADRIVLRAVLGAVAAKLEEGERPYAAVLALAGRQELGADEVRRLGRGASSRLRSRLALRLSSRI
;
A
#
# COMPACT_ATOMS: atom_id res chain seq x y z
N MET A 1 -26.77 -0.30 15.29
CA MET A 1 -25.31 -0.46 15.11
C MET A 1 -25.06 -0.48 13.61
N PRO A 2 -24.10 0.29 13.08
CA PRO A 2 -23.73 0.21 11.67
C PRO A 2 -23.22 -1.21 11.34
N THR A 3 -23.66 -1.73 10.22
CA THR A 3 -23.26 -3.04 9.69
C THR A 3 -21.92 -2.94 8.96
N PRO A 4 -21.25 -4.06 8.68
CA PRO A 4 -20.05 -4.03 7.84
C PRO A 4 -20.30 -3.45 6.44
N ALA A 5 -21.52 -3.61 5.90
CA ALA A 5 -21.92 -2.97 4.64
C ALA A 5 -22.00 -1.45 4.76
N ASP A 6 -22.51 -0.93 5.87
CA ASP A 6 -22.54 0.52 6.14
C ASP A 6 -21.11 1.09 6.24
N HIS A 7 -20.19 0.37 6.87
CA HIS A 7 -18.78 0.76 6.92
C HIS A 7 -18.12 0.78 5.54
N LEU A 8 -18.42 -0.19 4.68
CA LEU A 8 -17.92 -0.23 3.30
C LEU A 8 -18.46 0.95 2.48
N ALA A 9 -19.76 1.22 2.54
CA ALA A 9 -20.37 2.36 1.85
C ALA A 9 -19.73 3.68 2.31
N LEU A 10 -19.51 3.82 3.62
CA LEU A 10 -18.87 5.00 4.18
C LEU A 10 -17.40 5.14 3.77
N ALA A 11 -16.64 4.03 3.70
CA ALA A 11 -15.26 4.03 3.26
C ALA A 11 -15.10 4.53 1.81
N HIS A 12 -16.07 4.27 0.95
CA HIS A 12 -16.06 4.77 -0.43
C HIS A 12 -16.49 6.23 -0.54
N ALA A 13 -17.53 6.64 0.18
CA ALA A 13 -18.19 7.92 -0.05
C ALA A 13 -17.68 9.07 0.86
N ALA A 14 -17.12 8.75 2.03
CA ALA A 14 -16.71 9.76 2.98
C ALA A 14 -15.49 10.54 2.50
N THR A 15 -15.50 11.85 2.73
CA THR A 15 -14.37 12.76 2.49
C THR A 15 -13.75 13.24 3.80
N ASP A 16 -14.40 13.00 4.94
CA ASP A 16 -13.90 13.36 6.26
C ASP A 16 -12.81 12.39 6.73
N GLY A 17 -11.58 12.89 6.85
CA GLY A 17 -10.43 12.12 7.29
C GLY A 17 -10.58 11.51 8.70
N HIS A 18 -11.35 12.12 9.61
CA HIS A 18 -11.60 11.55 10.93
C HIS A 18 -12.48 10.30 10.84
N VAL A 19 -13.49 10.34 9.99
CA VAL A 19 -14.37 9.19 9.71
C VAL A 19 -13.57 8.06 9.07
N LEU A 20 -12.79 8.37 8.03
CA LEU A 20 -11.96 7.38 7.32
C LEU A 20 -10.91 6.75 8.24
N ARG A 21 -10.29 7.55 9.13
CA ARG A 21 -9.34 7.03 10.13
C ARG A 21 -10.01 6.10 11.14
N ARG A 22 -11.23 6.40 11.57
CA ARG A 22 -11.98 5.50 12.46
C ARG A 22 -12.28 4.18 11.76
N LEU A 23 -12.67 4.22 10.49
CA LEU A 23 -12.98 3.01 9.72
C LEU A 23 -11.78 2.05 9.59
N ALA A 24 -10.56 2.57 9.53
CA ALA A 24 -9.34 1.76 9.46
C ALA A 24 -9.13 0.85 10.70
N GLN A 25 -9.81 1.12 11.81
CA GLN A 25 -9.71 0.33 13.04
C GLN A 25 -10.56 -0.95 13.01
N PHE A 26 -11.52 -1.05 12.09
CA PHE A 26 -12.36 -2.24 12.00
C PHE A 26 -11.67 -3.34 11.19
N PRO A 27 -11.76 -4.62 11.61
CA PRO A 27 -11.05 -5.73 10.99
C PRO A 27 -11.82 -6.27 9.77
N TYR A 28 -12.12 -5.41 8.80
CA TYR A 28 -12.85 -5.77 7.59
C TYR A 28 -11.95 -5.56 6.37
N PRO A 29 -11.37 -6.62 5.77
CA PRO A 29 -10.44 -6.49 4.65
C PRO A 29 -11.02 -5.71 3.46
N PHE A 30 -12.30 -5.89 3.16
CA PHE A 30 -12.98 -5.13 2.10
C PHE A 30 -13.10 -3.63 2.42
N VAL A 31 -13.20 -3.25 3.70
CA VAL A 31 -13.17 -1.84 4.13
C VAL A 31 -11.75 -1.29 3.98
N TRP A 32 -10.71 -2.06 4.31
CA TRP A 32 -9.31 -1.61 4.11
C TRP A 32 -8.99 -1.33 2.65
N ILE A 33 -9.45 -2.20 1.74
CA ILE A 33 -9.34 -1.96 0.30
C ILE A 33 -10.07 -0.66 -0.07
N ALA A 34 -11.32 -0.49 0.35
CA ALA A 34 -12.10 0.71 0.01
C ALA A 34 -11.44 1.99 0.52
N LEU A 35 -10.88 1.97 1.73
CA LEU A 35 -10.10 3.08 2.29
C LEU A 35 -8.84 3.35 1.45
N ALA A 36 -8.11 2.32 1.03
CA ALA A 36 -6.93 2.47 0.19
C ALA A 36 -7.25 2.86 -1.27
N GLU A 37 -8.51 2.81 -1.69
CA GLU A 37 -8.99 3.33 -2.98
C GLU A 37 -9.52 4.76 -2.85
N ASN A 38 -9.97 5.18 -1.66
CA ASN A 38 -10.53 6.51 -1.43
C ASN A 38 -9.42 7.57 -1.33
N PRO A 39 -9.30 8.51 -2.29
CA PRO A 39 -8.22 9.50 -2.34
C PRO A 39 -8.21 10.47 -1.14
N HIS A 40 -9.33 10.58 -0.40
CA HIS A 40 -9.44 11.41 0.80
C HIS A 40 -8.91 10.71 2.06
N THR A 41 -8.53 9.43 1.97
CA THR A 41 -8.01 8.69 3.12
C THR A 41 -6.70 9.32 3.61
N PRO A 42 -6.66 9.79 4.87
CA PRO A 42 -5.53 10.56 5.36
C PRO A 42 -4.29 9.66 5.58
N PRO A 43 -3.08 10.23 5.54
CA PRO A 43 -1.83 9.48 5.73
C PRO A 43 -1.82 8.63 7.01
N ALA A 44 -2.37 9.15 8.10
CA ALA A 44 -2.46 8.42 9.37
C ALA A 44 -3.28 7.12 9.27
N ALA A 45 -4.36 7.12 8.48
CA ALA A 45 -5.15 5.91 8.23
C ALA A 45 -4.41 4.93 7.32
N LEU A 46 -3.79 5.43 6.23
CA LEU A 46 -2.98 4.61 5.33
C LEU A 46 -1.81 3.93 6.06
N LEU A 47 -1.21 4.63 7.03
CA LEU A 47 -0.16 4.09 7.87
C LEU A 47 -0.64 2.89 8.70
N GLU A 48 -1.84 2.98 9.29
CA GLU A 48 -2.43 1.84 10.00
C GLU A 48 -2.70 0.67 9.05
N LEU A 49 -3.24 0.94 7.86
CA LEU A 49 -3.51 -0.09 6.85
C LEU A 49 -2.23 -0.80 6.37
N SER A 50 -1.06 -0.15 6.39
CA SER A 50 0.21 -0.79 6.00
C SER A 50 0.59 -1.99 6.91
N ARG A 51 0.03 -2.02 8.13
CA ARG A 51 0.24 -3.09 9.13
C ARG A 51 -0.86 -4.15 9.10
N ALA A 52 -1.98 -3.89 8.43
CA ALA A 52 -3.10 -4.81 8.35
C ALA A 52 -2.73 -6.06 7.54
N ARG A 53 -3.27 -7.22 7.94
CA ARG A 53 -3.03 -8.52 7.32
C ARG A 53 -4.35 -9.30 7.28
N ASP A 54 -4.57 -10.02 6.19
CA ASP A 54 -5.72 -10.91 6.02
C ASP A 54 -5.33 -12.21 5.29
N SER A 55 -5.20 -12.12 3.97
CA SER A 55 -4.85 -13.23 3.09
C SER A 55 -3.84 -12.73 2.09
N VAL A 56 -3.03 -13.63 1.53
CA VAL A 56 -1.99 -13.30 0.55
C VAL A 56 -2.51 -12.41 -0.58
N TRP A 57 -3.70 -12.73 -1.10
CA TRP A 57 -4.32 -11.96 -2.17
C TRP A 57 -4.70 -10.55 -1.71
N ASN A 58 -5.39 -10.42 -0.56
CA ASN A 58 -5.80 -9.13 -0.01
C ASN A 58 -4.59 -8.27 0.38
N ASP A 59 -3.57 -8.87 1.00
CA ASP A 59 -2.34 -8.18 1.39
C ASP A 59 -1.61 -7.61 0.16
N ASN A 60 -1.45 -8.42 -0.90
CA ASN A 60 -0.79 -7.98 -2.13
C ASN A 60 -1.56 -6.85 -2.83
N ARG A 61 -2.90 -6.92 -2.85
CA ARG A 61 -3.76 -5.87 -3.40
C ARG A 61 -3.67 -4.60 -2.55
N LEU A 62 -3.77 -4.71 -1.23
CA LEU A 62 -3.72 -3.58 -0.30
C LEU A 62 -2.37 -2.86 -0.40
N LEU A 63 -1.25 -3.59 -0.34
CA LEU A 63 0.09 -2.98 -0.45
C LEU A 63 0.29 -2.24 -1.77
N ARG A 64 -0.27 -2.75 -2.88
CA ARG A 64 -0.26 -2.05 -4.16
C ARG A 64 -1.04 -0.75 -4.08
N LEU A 65 -2.28 -0.79 -3.58
CA LEU A 65 -3.14 0.40 -3.46
C LEU A 65 -2.48 1.47 -2.59
N LEU A 66 -1.92 1.09 -1.44
CA LEU A 66 -1.21 2.02 -0.56
C LEU A 66 0.02 2.65 -1.23
N ALA A 67 0.76 1.90 -2.05
CA ALA A 67 1.89 2.44 -2.81
C ALA A 67 1.45 3.40 -3.93
N GLU A 68 0.29 3.16 -4.55
CA GLU A 68 -0.30 3.99 -5.61
C GLU A 68 -1.07 5.20 -5.06
N HIS A 69 -1.43 5.19 -3.78
CA HIS A 69 -2.34 6.18 -3.20
C HIS A 69 -1.78 7.60 -3.24
N PRO A 70 -2.56 8.60 -3.70
CA PRO A 70 -2.09 9.99 -3.83
C PRO A 70 -1.75 10.63 -2.49
N GLY A 71 -2.51 10.30 -1.43
CA GLY A 71 -2.26 10.77 -0.07
C GLY A 71 -1.19 10.00 0.72
N ALA A 72 -0.51 9.00 0.13
CA ALA A 72 0.56 8.28 0.82
C ALA A 72 1.84 9.14 0.85
N ASP A 73 2.15 9.68 2.03
CA ASP A 73 3.39 10.44 2.24
C ASP A 73 4.61 9.52 2.42
N ARG A 74 5.79 10.14 2.62
CA ARG A 74 7.05 9.40 2.82
C ARG A 74 6.99 8.40 3.98
N ILE A 75 6.29 8.72 5.08
CA ILE A 75 6.21 7.84 6.25
C ILE A 75 5.38 6.60 5.89
N VAL A 76 4.23 6.80 5.26
CA VAL A 76 3.36 5.72 4.77
C VAL A 76 4.13 4.84 3.77
N LEU A 77 4.77 5.45 2.77
CA LEU A 77 5.47 4.71 1.72
C LEU A 77 6.66 3.91 2.24
N ARG A 78 7.37 4.38 3.28
CA ARG A 78 8.41 3.59 3.94
C ARG A 78 7.83 2.41 4.72
N ALA A 79 6.68 2.59 5.37
CA ALA A 79 5.99 1.49 6.04
C ALA A 79 5.53 0.42 5.03
N VAL A 80 4.97 0.84 3.89
CA VAL A 80 4.60 -0.06 2.78
C VAL A 80 5.84 -0.76 2.22
N LEU A 81 6.96 -0.05 2.04
CA LEU A 81 8.23 -0.65 1.62
C LEU A 81 8.70 -1.76 2.57
N GLY A 82 8.64 -1.51 3.88
CA GLY A 82 8.97 -2.52 4.90
C GLY A 82 8.03 -3.72 4.86
N ALA A 83 6.73 -3.50 4.74
CA ALA A 83 5.74 -4.57 4.62
C ALA A 83 5.96 -5.41 3.34
N VAL A 84 6.27 -4.77 2.21
CA VAL A 84 6.60 -5.44 0.95
C VAL A 84 7.89 -6.26 1.07
N ALA A 85 8.91 -5.74 1.75
CA ALA A 85 10.16 -6.46 2.00
C ALA A 85 9.91 -7.74 2.82
N ALA A 86 9.15 -7.64 3.92
CA ALA A 86 8.79 -8.79 4.74
C ALA A 86 8.05 -9.86 3.93
N LYS A 87 7.08 -9.46 3.09
CA LYS A 87 6.39 -10.39 2.19
C LYS A 87 7.34 -11.07 1.20
N LEU A 88 8.30 -10.35 0.63
CA LEU A 88 9.29 -10.96 -0.27
C LEU A 88 10.16 -12.00 0.44
N GLU A 89 10.53 -11.74 1.71
CA GLU A 89 11.28 -12.68 2.57
C GLU A 89 10.45 -13.92 2.92
N GLU A 90 9.14 -13.77 3.14
CA GLU A 90 8.18 -14.88 3.32
C GLU A 90 7.99 -15.74 2.05
N GLY A 91 8.58 -15.33 0.91
CA GLY A 91 8.42 -16.04 -0.37
C GLY A 91 7.25 -15.53 -1.22
N GLU A 92 6.51 -14.54 -0.73
CA GLU A 92 5.43 -13.88 -1.47
C GLU A 92 5.96 -12.96 -2.57
N ARG A 93 5.08 -12.59 -3.50
CA ARG A 93 5.46 -11.84 -4.71
C ARG A 93 4.58 -10.60 -4.95
N PRO A 94 4.59 -9.60 -4.04
CA PRO A 94 3.88 -8.32 -4.20
C PRO A 94 4.53 -7.40 -5.26
N TYR A 95 4.85 -7.93 -6.44
CA TYR A 95 5.62 -7.24 -7.47
C TYR A 95 4.95 -5.96 -7.99
N ALA A 96 3.62 -5.91 -8.00
CA ALA A 96 2.89 -4.69 -8.36
C ALA A 96 3.18 -3.55 -7.37
N ALA A 97 3.19 -3.84 -6.06
CA ALA A 97 3.55 -2.86 -5.04
C ALA A 97 5.02 -2.43 -5.17
N VAL A 98 5.95 -3.36 -5.44
CA VAL A 98 7.37 -3.03 -5.70
C VAL A 98 7.51 -2.02 -6.84
N LEU A 99 6.81 -2.26 -7.96
CA LEU A 99 6.86 -1.37 -9.12
C LEU A 99 6.15 -0.03 -8.88
N ALA A 100 5.08 0.00 -8.10
CA ALA A 100 4.42 1.23 -7.68
C ALA A 100 5.36 2.09 -6.80
N LEU A 101 6.00 1.49 -5.78
CA LEU A 101 7.01 2.14 -4.96
C LEU A 101 8.19 2.66 -5.80
N ALA A 102 8.56 1.95 -6.86
CA ALA A 102 9.59 2.38 -7.81
C ALA A 102 9.20 3.64 -8.59
N GLY A 103 7.92 4.03 -8.66
CA GLY A 103 7.49 5.30 -9.22
C GLY A 103 7.46 6.47 -8.23
N ARG A 104 7.56 6.22 -6.92
CA ARG A 104 7.39 7.24 -5.88
C ARG A 104 8.67 8.05 -5.67
N GLN A 105 8.58 9.37 -5.86
CA GLN A 105 9.69 10.32 -5.65
C GLN A 105 10.02 10.51 -4.16
N GLU A 106 9.05 10.24 -3.29
CA GLU A 106 9.19 10.38 -1.83
C GLU A 106 10.17 9.36 -1.22
N LEU A 107 10.49 8.29 -1.97
CA LEU A 107 11.41 7.23 -1.56
C LEU A 107 12.73 7.33 -2.32
N GLY A 108 13.85 7.10 -1.63
CA GLY A 108 15.16 7.02 -2.27
C GLY A 108 15.24 5.84 -3.25
N ALA A 109 15.87 6.05 -4.41
CA ALA A 109 16.02 4.98 -5.40
C ALA A 109 16.74 3.75 -4.84
N ASP A 110 17.73 3.95 -3.96
CA ASP A 110 18.47 2.88 -3.31
C ASP A 110 17.66 2.13 -2.25
N GLU A 111 16.69 2.80 -1.62
CA GLU A 111 15.75 2.14 -0.69
C GLU A 111 14.91 1.11 -1.44
N VAL A 112 14.37 1.51 -2.59
CA VAL A 112 13.51 0.67 -3.41
C VAL A 112 14.30 -0.42 -4.16
N ARG A 113 15.53 -0.11 -4.61
CA ARG A 113 16.43 -1.09 -5.28
C ARG A 113 16.67 -2.34 -4.44
N ARG A 114 16.70 -2.22 -3.11
CA ARG A 114 16.90 -3.35 -2.19
C ARG A 114 15.80 -4.41 -2.30
N LEU A 115 14.57 -4.03 -2.66
CA LEU A 115 13.47 -4.98 -2.90
C LEU A 115 13.74 -5.92 -4.08
N GLY A 116 14.68 -5.59 -4.97
CA GLY A 116 15.09 -6.45 -6.07
C GLY A 116 16.01 -7.61 -5.65
N ARG A 117 16.55 -7.61 -4.42
CA ARG A 117 17.43 -8.68 -3.94
C ARG A 117 16.63 -9.97 -3.77
N GLY A 118 17.11 -11.08 -4.34
CA GLY A 118 16.38 -12.36 -4.32
C GLY A 118 15.15 -12.42 -5.23
N ALA A 119 14.78 -11.33 -5.90
CA ALA A 119 13.65 -11.30 -6.82
C ALA A 119 14.02 -11.82 -8.22
N SER A 120 13.00 -12.19 -8.99
CA SER A 120 13.15 -12.63 -10.38
C SER A 120 13.92 -11.63 -11.25
N SER A 121 14.64 -12.13 -12.26
CA SER A 121 15.36 -11.29 -13.24
C SER A 121 14.44 -10.24 -13.88
N ARG A 122 13.22 -10.65 -14.26
CA ARG A 122 12.21 -9.76 -14.85
C ARG A 122 11.82 -8.62 -13.91
N LEU A 123 11.63 -8.88 -12.62
CA LEU A 123 11.34 -7.80 -11.66
C LEU A 123 12.52 -6.85 -11.54
N ARG A 124 13.74 -7.38 -11.38
CA ARG A 124 14.96 -6.54 -11.24
C ARG A 124 15.14 -5.61 -12.43
N SER A 125 14.97 -6.10 -13.66
CA SER A 125 15.08 -5.26 -14.86
C SER A 125 14.00 -4.17 -14.91
N ARG A 126 12.74 -4.52 -14.59
CA ARG A 126 11.64 -3.53 -14.55
C ARG A 126 11.81 -2.48 -13.45
N LEU A 127 12.31 -2.91 -12.30
CA LEU A 127 12.63 -2.05 -11.17
C LEU A 127 13.72 -1.05 -11.55
N ALA A 128 14.82 -1.53 -12.15
CA ALA A 128 15.90 -0.67 -12.62
C ALA A 128 15.41 0.37 -13.64
N LEU A 129 14.61 -0.07 -14.63
CA LEU A 129 14.03 0.82 -15.64
C LEU A 129 13.14 1.91 -15.03
N ARG A 130 12.23 1.53 -14.12
CA ARG A 130 11.33 2.47 -13.42
C ARG A 130 12.11 3.49 -12.59
N LEU A 131 13.17 3.05 -11.91
CA LEU A 131 14.01 3.94 -11.11
C LEU A 131 14.82 4.91 -11.97
N SER A 132 15.29 4.48 -13.16
CA SER A 132 15.99 5.37 -14.10
C SER A 132 15.07 6.37 -14.79
N SER A 133 13.77 6.09 -14.88
CA SER A 133 12.78 6.99 -15.51
C SER A 133 12.13 7.95 -14.52
N ARG A 134 12.63 8.06 -13.28
CA ARG A 134 12.17 9.07 -12.33
C ARG A 134 12.74 10.42 -12.77
N ILE A 135 11.88 11.26 -13.33
CA ILE A 135 12.17 12.67 -13.60
C ILE A 135 11.86 13.46 -12.34
#